data_AF-A0A9C7PLN7-F1
#
_entry.id   AF-A0A9C7PLN7-F1
#
_cell.length_a   1.000
_cell.length_b   1.000
_cell.length_c   1.000
_cell.angle_alpha   90.00
_cell.angle_beta   90.00
_cell.angle_gamma   90.00
#
_symmetry.space_group_name_H-M   'P 1'
#
loop_
_entity.id
_entity.type
_entity.pdbx_description
1 polymer ?
#
loop_
_entity_poly.entity_id
_entity_poly.type
_entity_poly.pdbx_seq_one_letter_code
_entity_poly.pdbx_strand_id
1 'polypeptide(L)'
;MAALAGAYLTPVAAHDCNGPVVLSASVHFCQATPNAYVQEIVRAFYYGWYAEIVTELPPIVDGPFQHRRVPGWVWNCCPISKSARVLSLGQRDIR
;
A
#
# COMPACT_ATOMS: atom_id res chain seq x y z
N MET A 1 1.16 3.42 18.36
CA MET A 1 -0.21 3.92 18.10
C MET A 1 -1.23 2.79 18.12
N ALA A 2 -1.10 1.74 17.30
CA ALA A 2 -2.09 0.65 17.22
C ALA A 2 -2.37 -0.09 18.54
N ALA A 3 -1.31 -0.46 19.29
CA ALA A 3 -1.47 -1.12 20.58
C ALA A 3 -2.19 -0.23 21.62
N LEU A 4 -1.92 1.07 21.60
CA LEU A 4 -2.61 2.04 22.46
C LEU A 4 -4.09 2.15 22.07
N ALA A 5 -4.39 2.28 20.78
CA ALA A 5 -5.75 2.27 20.27
C ALA A 5 -6.50 0.97 20.65
N GLY A 6 -5.82 -0.17 20.56
CA GLY A 6 -6.36 -1.48 20.96
C GLY A 6 -6.71 -1.55 22.45
N ALA A 7 -5.92 -0.92 23.33
CA ALA A 7 -6.24 -0.82 24.75
C ALA A 7 -7.53 -0.04 25.03
N TYR A 8 -7.92 0.87 24.11
CA TYR A 8 -9.18 1.62 24.16
C TYR A 8 -10.28 1.04 23.27
N LEU A 9 -10.11 -0.20 22.78
CA LEU A 9 -11.05 -0.86 21.85
C LEU A 9 -11.29 -0.07 20.56
N THR A 10 -10.32 0.76 20.17
CA THR A 10 -10.43 1.62 18.99
C THR A 10 -9.79 0.92 17.78
N PRO A 11 -10.54 0.75 16.67
CA PRO A 11 -10.00 0.22 15.42
C PRO A 11 -9.05 1.23 14.75
N VAL A 12 -8.08 0.71 13.99
CA VAL A 12 -7.13 1.50 13.22
C VAL A 12 -7.35 1.27 11.73
N ALA A 13 -7.33 2.36 10.95
CA ALA A 13 -7.28 2.32 9.51
C ALA A 13 -5.95 2.91 9.04
N ALA A 14 -5.25 2.20 8.16
CA ALA A 14 -3.99 2.68 7.62
C ALA A 14 -4.24 3.49 6.34
N HIS A 15 -3.68 4.70 6.31
CA HIS A 15 -3.83 5.67 5.23
C HIS A 15 -2.86 5.38 4.07
N ASP A 16 -3.33 5.50 2.83
CA ASP A 16 -2.51 5.36 1.62
C ASP A 16 -2.99 6.31 0.50
N CYS A 17 -2.20 7.35 0.24
CA CYS A 17 -2.32 8.19 -0.97
C CYS A 17 -0.96 8.65 -1.51
N ASN A 18 0.13 7.98 -1.09
CA ASN A 18 1.50 8.50 -1.24
C ASN A 18 2.29 7.73 -2.30
N GLY A 19 2.35 6.41 -2.19
CA GLY A 19 3.22 5.60 -3.03
C GLY A 19 3.18 4.12 -2.67
N PRO A 20 3.66 3.24 -3.57
CA PRO A 20 3.49 1.80 -3.44
C PRO A 20 4.23 1.19 -2.25
N VAL A 21 5.32 1.83 -1.81
CA VAL A 21 6.07 1.40 -0.62
C VAL A 21 5.25 1.64 0.65
N VAL A 22 4.55 2.78 0.73
CA VAL A 22 3.69 3.13 1.87
C VAL A 22 2.50 2.19 1.92
N LEU A 23 1.82 1.97 0.79
CA LEU A 23 0.73 0.99 0.70
C LEU A 23 1.16 -0.36 1.26
N SER A 24 2.31 -0.84 0.83
CA SER A 24 2.74 -2.18 1.18
C SER A 24 3.19 -2.32 2.65
N ALA A 25 3.83 -1.29 3.21
CA ALA A 25 4.12 -1.22 4.63
C ALA A 25 2.83 -1.16 5.47
N SER A 26 1.81 -0.43 5.00
CA SER A 26 0.51 -0.35 5.63
C SER A 26 -0.23 -1.70 5.61
N VAL A 27 -0.21 -2.43 4.49
CA VAL A 27 -0.79 -3.79 4.41
C VAL A 27 -0.11 -4.74 5.39
N HIS A 28 1.21 -4.69 5.50
CA HIS A 28 1.95 -5.46 6.51
C HIS A 28 1.50 -5.14 7.93
N PHE A 29 1.42 -3.84 8.22
CA PHE A 29 0.98 -3.36 9.52
C PHE A 29 -0.45 -3.85 9.82
N CYS A 30 -1.36 -3.78 8.85
CA CYS A 30 -2.73 -4.27 9.01
C CYS A 30 -2.79 -5.79 9.21
N GLN A 31 -1.95 -6.58 8.53
CA GLN A 31 -1.90 -8.04 8.72
C GLN A 31 -1.31 -8.45 10.08
N ALA A 32 -0.41 -7.64 10.65
CA ALA A 32 0.18 -7.89 11.96
C ALA A 32 -0.65 -7.32 13.12
N THR A 33 -1.60 -6.43 12.85
CA THR A 33 -2.32 -5.67 13.87
C THR A 33 -3.76 -6.17 14.01
N PRO A 34 -4.14 -6.77 15.16
CA PRO A 34 -5.46 -7.37 15.33
C PRO A 34 -6.62 -6.36 15.33
N ASN A 35 -6.36 -5.10 15.68
CA ASN A 35 -7.34 -4.03 15.63
C ASN A 35 -7.29 -3.20 14.34
N ALA A 36 -6.63 -3.70 13.28
CA ALA A 36 -6.72 -3.09 11.96
C ALA A 36 -8.06 -3.43 11.31
N TYR A 37 -8.79 -2.41 10.86
CA TYR A 37 -10.15 -2.57 10.34
C TYR A 37 -10.22 -2.52 8.82
N VAL A 38 -9.63 -1.48 8.23
CA VAL A 38 -9.59 -1.28 6.77
C VAL A 38 -8.24 -0.72 6.35
N GLN A 39 -7.83 -1.07 5.14
CA GLN A 39 -6.66 -0.52 4.46
C GLN A 39 -7.15 0.37 3.33
N GLU A 40 -6.77 1.65 3.35
CA GLU A 40 -7.05 2.55 2.24
C GLU A 40 -6.28 2.11 0.99
N ILE A 41 -6.93 2.25 -0.17
CA ILE A 41 -6.31 2.08 -1.48
C ILE A 41 -6.84 3.15 -2.43
N VAL A 42 -5.95 3.69 -3.26
CA VAL A 42 -6.36 4.50 -4.42
C VAL A 42 -6.25 3.64 -5.67
N ARG A 43 -7.39 3.24 -6.23
CA ARG A 43 -7.47 2.34 -7.39
C ARG A 43 -6.66 2.85 -8.59
N ALA A 44 -6.72 4.15 -8.85
CA ALA A 44 -5.98 4.78 -9.94
C ALA A 44 -4.45 4.69 -9.76
N PHE A 45 -3.98 4.64 -8.51
CA PHE A 45 -2.55 4.52 -8.21
C PHE A 45 -2.11 3.05 -8.26
N TYR A 46 -2.87 2.18 -7.60
CA TYR A 46 -2.58 0.74 -7.52
C TYR A 46 -2.55 0.05 -8.88
N TYR A 47 -3.54 0.28 -9.73
CA TYR A 47 -3.60 -0.27 -11.09
C TYR A 47 -2.91 0.60 -12.15
N GLY A 48 -2.37 1.75 -11.74
CA GLY A 48 -1.67 2.67 -12.61
C GLY A 48 -0.17 2.68 -12.31
N TRP A 49 0.31 3.85 -11.90
CA TRP A 49 1.74 4.15 -11.84
C TRP A 49 2.51 3.37 -10.76
N TYR A 50 1.86 2.74 -9.79
CA TYR A 50 2.54 1.92 -8.79
C TYR A 50 3.33 0.77 -9.45
N ALA A 51 2.74 0.08 -10.43
CA ALA A 51 3.39 -1.05 -11.12
C ALA A 51 4.60 -0.63 -11.98
N GLU A 52 4.76 0.67 -12.25
CA GLU A 52 5.88 1.22 -13.01
C GLU A 52 7.16 1.38 -12.17
N ILE A 53 7.02 1.51 -10.84
CA ILE A 53 8.14 1.86 -9.96
C ILE A 53 8.51 0.77 -8.95
N VAL A 54 7.66 -0.23 -8.75
CA VAL A 54 7.97 -1.39 -7.90
C VAL A 54 7.92 -2.69 -8.70
N THR A 55 8.67 -3.69 -8.24
CA THR A 55 8.72 -5.01 -8.88
C THR A 55 7.42 -5.79 -8.73
N GLU A 56 6.79 -5.70 -7.57
CA GLU A 56 5.55 -6.37 -7.23
C GLU A 56 4.65 -5.42 -6.42
N LEU A 57 3.36 -5.76 -6.26
CA LEU A 57 2.42 -5.09 -5.36
C LEU A 57 1.64 -6.11 -4.51
N PRO A 58 1.07 -5.71 -3.34
CA PRO A 58 0.30 -6.61 -2.49
C PRO A 58 -0.98 -7.06 -3.20
N PRO A 59 -1.17 -8.36 -3.50
CA PRO A 59 -2.29 -8.83 -4.29
C PRO A 59 -3.62 -8.64 -3.55
N ILE A 60 -4.62 -8.12 -4.26
CA ILE A 60 -6.01 -7.99 -3.81
C ILE A 60 -6.84 -9.04 -4.54
N VAL A 61 -7.51 -9.92 -3.80
CA VAL A 61 -8.38 -10.97 -4.38
C VAL A 61 -9.72 -10.90 -3.66
N ASP A 62 -10.80 -10.67 -4.41
CA ASP A 62 -12.19 -10.55 -3.92
C ASP A 62 -12.41 -9.47 -2.84
N GLY A 63 -11.54 -8.46 -2.78
CA GLY A 63 -11.62 -7.35 -1.81
C GLY A 63 -10.47 -7.34 -0.79
N PRO A 64 -10.16 -8.42 -0.05
CA PRO A 64 -9.06 -8.42 0.90
C PRO A 64 -7.68 -8.53 0.25
N PHE A 65 -6.68 -7.94 0.92
CA PHE A 65 -5.28 -8.16 0.65
C PHE A 65 -4.87 -9.58 1.06
N GLN A 66 -4.24 -10.30 0.14
CA GLN A 66 -3.78 -11.65 0.40
C GLN A 66 -2.43 -11.64 1.14
N HIS A 67 -2.25 -12.60 2.04
CA HIS A 67 -0.97 -12.81 2.70
C HIS A 67 -0.01 -13.53 1.77
N ARG A 68 1.09 -12.87 1.37
CA ARG A 68 2.14 -13.51 0.58
C ARG A 68 3.11 -14.25 1.50
N ARG A 69 3.32 -15.55 1.22
CA ARG A 69 4.21 -16.46 1.96
C ARG A 69 5.68 -16.36 1.53
N VAL A 70 6.23 -15.15 1.41
CA VAL A 70 7.67 -14.94 1.18
C VAL A 70 8.27 -14.12 2.33
N PRO A 71 9.45 -14.49 2.89
CA PRO A 71 10.06 -13.78 4.01
C PRO A 71 10.54 -12.40 3.58
N GLY A 72 10.07 -11.36 4.29
CA GLY A 72 10.32 -9.97 3.93
C GLY A 72 9.61 -9.61 2.64
N TRP A 73 8.61 -8.74 2.67
CA TRP A 73 8.09 -8.19 1.43
C TRP A 73 9.14 -7.19 0.91
N VAL A 74 10.17 -7.72 0.26
CA VAL A 74 11.23 -6.93 -0.35
C VAL A 74 10.63 -6.30 -1.60
N TRP A 75 10.09 -5.10 -1.41
CA TRP A 75 9.74 -4.19 -2.49
C TRP A 75 11.02 -3.59 -3.01
N ASN A 76 11.59 -4.21 -4.05
CA ASN A 76 12.62 -3.50 -4.78
C ASN A 76 11.93 -2.43 -5.62
N CYS A 77 12.32 -1.18 -5.39
CA CYS A 77 12.12 -0.15 -6.39
C CYS A 77 12.75 -0.65 -7.69
N CYS A 78 12.06 -0.48 -8.80
CA CYS A 78 12.65 -0.78 -10.09
C CYS A 78 13.87 0.14 -10.26
N PRO A 79 15.08 -0.39 -10.57
CA PRO A 79 16.30 0.42 -10.65
C PRO A 79 16.22 1.55 -11.67
N ILE A 80 15.30 1.42 -12.63
CA ILE A 80 14.88 2.43 -13.60
C ILE A 80 13.35 2.38 -13.60
N SER A 81 12.65 3.49 -13.34
CA SER A 81 11.19 3.52 -13.46
C SER A 81 10.81 3.01 -14.86
N LYS A 82 9.91 2.03 -14.95
CA LYS A 82 9.55 1.37 -16.22
C LYS A 82 8.97 2.35 -17.25
N SER A 83 8.55 3.55 -16.83
CA SER A 83 8.27 4.68 -17.69
C SER A 83 8.72 6.01 -17.07
N ALA A 84 9.20 6.95 -17.89
CA ALA A 84 9.61 8.30 -17.48
C ALA A 84 8.43 9.22 -17.08
N ARG A 85 7.22 8.68 -16.96
CA ARG A 85 5.98 9.44 -16.86
C ARG A 85 5.57 9.80 -15.43
N VAL A 86 6.03 9.03 -14.45
CA VAL A 86 5.59 9.08 -13.04
C VAL A 86 5.84 10.44 -12.37
N LEU A 87 6.98 11.09 -12.67
CA LEU A 87 7.28 12.43 -12.14
C LEU A 87 6.31 13.51 -12.63
N SER A 88 5.56 13.26 -13.70
CA SER A 88 4.75 14.27 -14.40
C SER A 88 3.24 14.15 -14.14
N LEU A 89 2.78 13.06 -13.51
CA LEU A 89 1.35 12.80 -13.24
C LEU A 89 0.90 13.19 -11.82
N GLY A 90 1.81 13.22 -10.84
CA GLY A 90 1.46 13.48 -9.43
C GLY A 90 0.92 14.89 -9.11
N GLN A 91 0.86 15.79 -10.10
CA GLN A 91 0.38 17.18 -9.93
C GLN A 91 -0.68 17.61 -10.95
N ARG A 92 -1.16 16.75 -11.86
CA ARG A 92 -2.01 17.19 -12.98
C ARG A 92 -3.48 16.77 -12.97
N ASP A 93 -3.89 15.79 -12.16
CA ASP A 93 -5.25 15.23 -12.24
C ASP A 93 -6.04 15.28 -10.91
N ILE A 94 -6.13 16.46 -10.28
CA ILE A 94 -7.08 16.74 -9.17
C ILE A 94 -7.93 17.98 -9.52
N ARG A 95 -8.57 17.98 -10.70
CA ARG A 95 -9.65 18.91 -11.05
C ARG A 95 -10.83 18.16 -11.63
#